data_AF-A0A959XUL9-F1
#
_entry.id   AF-A0A959XUL9-F1
#
_cell.length_a   1.000
_cell.length_b   1.000
_cell.length_c   1.000
_cell.angle_alpha   90.00
_cell.angle_beta   90.00
_cell.angle_gamma   90.00
#
_symmetry.space_group_name_H-M   'P 1'
#
loop_
_entity.id
_entity.type
_entity.pdbx_description
1 polymer ?
#
loop_
_entity_poly.entity_id
_entity_poly.type
_entity_poly.pdbx_seq_one_letter_code
_entity_poly.pdbx_strand_id
1 'polypeptide(L)'
;REFRRGEFISRFGVVEDHFHIVGSGVQRLYFEHDGSEICLGFSYDHSWSGDYDSFVRQAPARFTVQALTDSILVGIRYSDLMRLYDKVPLMERFGRLILEELLVGRATREIEQIALSAEERYRRLVERSPQLLQLVPQKDIASYLRMTPETFSRLRSKLT
;
A
#
# COMPACT_ATOMS: atom_id res chain seq x y z
N ARG A 1 12.38 -4.70 -11.05
CA ARG A 1 11.94 -6.05 -10.61
C ARG A 1 10.54 -6.24 -11.15
N GLU A 2 10.28 -7.37 -11.79
CA GLU A 2 8.98 -7.71 -12.35
C GLU A 2 8.29 -8.73 -11.45
N PHE A 3 6.99 -8.55 -11.25
CA PHE A 3 6.17 -9.45 -10.45
C PHE A 3 4.91 -9.79 -11.25
N ARG A 4 4.57 -11.07 -11.34
CA ARG A 4 3.32 -11.53 -11.93
C ARG A 4 2.17 -11.34 -10.95
N ARG A 5 0.95 -11.24 -11.47
CA ARG A 5 -0.27 -11.27 -10.66
C ARG A 5 -0.22 -12.44 -9.65
N GLY A 6 -0.47 -12.13 -8.39
CA GLY A 6 -0.49 -13.08 -7.28
C GLY A 6 0.87 -13.29 -6.59
N GLU A 7 1.97 -12.81 -7.17
CA GLU A 7 3.28 -12.91 -6.53
C GLU A 7 3.42 -11.97 -5.33
N PHE A 8 4.24 -12.40 -4.37
CA PHE A 8 4.50 -11.66 -3.15
C PHE A 8 5.70 -10.75 -3.35
N ILE A 9 5.52 -9.47 -3.04
CA ILE A 9 6.58 -8.46 -2.95
C ILE A 9 7.22 -8.54 -1.56
N SER A 10 6.37 -8.56 -0.51
CA SER A 10 6.75 -8.72 0.90
C SER A 10 5.87 -9.79 1.54
N ARG A 11 6.41 -10.60 2.44
CA ARG A 11 5.66 -11.68 3.12
C ARG A 11 5.66 -11.47 4.63
N PHE A 12 4.50 -11.65 5.25
CA PHE A 12 4.38 -11.69 6.71
C PHE A 12 5.44 -12.59 7.35
N GLY A 13 6.06 -12.14 8.44
CA GLY A 13 7.06 -12.88 9.20
C GLY A 13 8.44 -12.98 8.53
N VAL A 14 8.61 -12.46 7.31
CA VAL A 14 9.89 -12.38 6.61
C VAL A 14 10.44 -10.97 6.73
N VAL A 15 11.75 -10.83 6.94
CA VAL A 15 12.40 -9.50 6.93
C VAL A 15 12.41 -8.97 5.51
N GLU A 16 11.85 -7.77 5.31
CA GLU A 16 11.90 -7.07 4.03
C GLU A 16 13.27 -6.39 3.86
N ASP A 17 13.97 -6.73 2.78
CA ASP A 17 15.27 -6.15 2.46
C ASP A 17 15.17 -5.09 1.36
N HIS A 18 14.01 -4.93 0.72
CA HIS A 18 13.82 -3.95 -0.35
C HIS A 18 12.67 -2.99 -0.07
N PHE A 19 12.85 -1.74 -0.48
CA PHE A 19 11.76 -0.78 -0.59
C PHE A 19 11.64 -0.29 -2.02
N HIS A 20 10.41 -0.13 -2.52
CA HIS A 20 10.17 0.07 -3.94
C HIS A 20 9.34 1.30 -4.23
N ILE A 21 9.61 1.91 -5.38
CA ILE A 21 8.63 2.76 -6.08
C ILE A 21 7.97 1.95 -7.19
N VAL A 22 6.66 2.12 -7.34
CA VAL A 22 5.87 1.43 -8.36
C VAL A 22 6.08 2.12 -9.71
N GLY A 23 6.64 1.40 -10.67
CA GLY A 23 6.70 1.82 -12.06
C GLY A 23 5.37 1.54 -12.79
N SER A 24 4.81 0.35 -12.58
CA SER A 24 3.46 0.00 -13.06
C SER A 24 2.81 -1.10 -12.23
N GLY A 25 1.49 -1.14 -12.26
CA GLY A 25 0.67 -2.21 -11.68
C GLY A 25 0.16 -1.90 -10.28
N VAL A 26 -0.70 -2.76 -9.74
CA VAL A 26 -1.35 -2.56 -8.44
C VAL A 26 -0.95 -3.64 -7.46
N GLN A 27 -0.64 -3.26 -6.23
CA GLN A 27 -0.35 -4.18 -5.13
C GLN A 27 -1.30 -3.93 -3.97
N ARG A 28 -1.66 -5.00 -3.25
CA ARG A 28 -2.48 -4.99 -2.04
C ARG A 28 -1.58 -5.18 -0.83
N LEU A 29 -1.76 -4.34 0.18
CA LEU A 29 -1.16 -4.50 1.50
C LEU A 29 -2.22 -5.08 2.44
N TYR A 30 -1.95 -6.21 3.08
CA TYR A 30 -2.94 -6.87 3.94
C TYR A 30 -2.30 -7.72 5.03
N PHE A 31 -3.05 -7.96 6.10
CA PHE A 31 -2.68 -8.90 7.16
C PHE A 31 -3.84 -9.84 7.46
N GLU A 32 -3.56 -10.99 8.04
CA GLU A 32 -4.59 -11.94 8.47
C GLU A 32 -5.01 -11.65 9.90
N HIS A 33 -6.32 -11.69 10.15
CA HIS A 33 -6.92 -11.57 11.47
C HIS A 33 -8.20 -12.40 11.52
N ASP A 34 -8.32 -13.28 12.52
CA ASP A 34 -9.47 -14.18 12.71
C ASP A 34 -9.87 -14.94 11.43
N GLY A 35 -8.88 -15.46 10.71
CA GLY A 35 -9.08 -16.22 9.47
C GLY A 35 -9.51 -15.38 8.26
N SER A 36 -9.51 -14.06 8.38
CA SER A 36 -9.87 -13.12 7.31
C SER A 36 -8.69 -12.21 6.93
N GLU A 37 -8.57 -11.92 5.64
CA GLU A 37 -7.60 -10.94 5.14
C GLU A 37 -8.15 -9.52 5.31
N ILE A 38 -7.46 -8.70 6.09
CA ILE A 38 -7.77 -7.29 6.29
C ILE A 38 -6.85 -6.44 5.42
N CYS A 39 -7.44 -5.74 4.46
CA CYS A 39 -6.73 -4.85 3.55
C CYS A 39 -6.36 -3.54 4.26
N LEU A 40 -5.07 -3.21 4.27
CA LEU A 40 -4.51 -1.97 4.82
C LEU A 40 -4.47 -0.85 3.78
N GLY A 41 -4.31 -1.20 2.52
CA GLY A 41 -4.15 -0.23 1.45
C GLY A 41 -3.68 -0.85 0.14
N PHE A 42 -3.48 0.03 -0.82
CA PHE A 42 -2.98 -0.30 -2.14
C PHE A 42 -1.80 0.59 -2.49
N SER A 43 -0.83 0.03 -3.19
CA SER A 43 0.17 0.81 -3.94
C SER A 43 -0.07 0.59 -5.43
N TYR A 44 0.18 1.63 -6.21
CA TYR A 44 0.05 1.68 -7.65
C TYR A 44 1.02 2.70 -8.24
N ASP A 45 1.03 2.88 -9.56
CA ASP A 45 1.93 3.75 -10.32
C ASP A 45 2.31 5.04 -9.57
N HIS A 46 3.62 5.28 -9.46
CA HIS A 46 4.26 6.41 -8.77
C HIS A 46 4.15 6.46 -7.25
N SER A 47 3.49 5.49 -6.61
CA SER A 47 3.51 5.35 -5.15
C SER A 47 4.63 4.44 -4.66
N TRP A 48 4.90 4.51 -3.36
CA TRP A 48 5.83 3.60 -2.69
C TRP A 48 5.16 2.27 -2.32
N SER A 49 5.91 1.17 -2.39
CA SER A 49 5.45 -0.19 -2.10
C SER A 49 6.48 -0.98 -1.28
N GLY A 50 5.99 -1.95 -0.52
CA GLY A 50 6.76 -2.76 0.42
C GLY A 50 6.41 -2.50 1.89
N ASP A 51 6.81 -3.41 2.78
CA ASP A 51 6.72 -3.18 4.23
C ASP A 51 7.88 -2.28 4.69
N TYR A 52 7.64 -0.97 4.66
CA TYR A 52 8.63 0.02 5.10
C TYR A 52 9.04 -0.16 6.57
N ASP A 53 8.14 -0.63 7.43
CA ASP A 53 8.45 -0.81 8.86
C ASP A 53 9.45 -1.95 9.04
N SER A 54 9.24 -3.05 8.32
CA SER A 54 10.18 -4.18 8.24
C SER A 54 11.52 -3.75 7.65
N PHE A 55 11.47 -3.01 6.53
CA PHE A 55 12.64 -2.54 5.81
C PHE A 55 13.54 -1.64 6.67
N VAL A 56 13.01 -0.66 7.41
CA VAL A 56 13.88 0.23 8.19
C VAL A 56 14.32 -0.38 9.52
N ARG A 57 13.51 -1.24 10.12
CA ARG A 57 13.85 -1.90 11.40
C ARG A 57 14.67 -3.17 11.21
N GLN A 58 14.77 -3.66 9.97
CA GLN A 58 15.37 -4.95 9.66
C GLN A 58 14.76 -6.07 10.54
N ALA A 59 13.43 -6.02 10.69
CA ALA A 59 12.65 -6.91 11.54
C ALA A 59 11.53 -7.60 10.74
N PRO A 60 11.01 -8.76 11.16
CA PRO A 60 9.96 -9.47 10.42
C PRO A 60 8.76 -8.60 10.08
N ALA A 61 8.28 -8.71 8.83
CA ALA A 61 7.15 -7.96 8.33
C ALA A 61 5.85 -8.28 9.07
N ARG A 62 5.02 -7.25 9.26
CA ARG A 62 3.75 -7.36 9.99
C ARG A 62 2.54 -7.51 9.08
N PHE A 63 2.74 -7.31 7.79
CA PHE A 63 1.74 -7.49 6.76
C PHE A 63 2.41 -8.00 5.48
N THR A 64 1.58 -8.50 4.57
CA THR A 64 1.98 -9.01 3.26
C THR A 64 1.70 -7.94 2.21
N VAL A 65 2.58 -7.85 1.21
CA VAL A 65 2.38 -7.04 0.01
C VAL A 65 2.36 -7.97 -1.19
N GLN A 66 1.23 -7.98 -1.91
CA GLN A 66 0.99 -8.91 -3.02
C GLN A 66 0.56 -8.18 -4.28
N ALA A 67 1.07 -8.60 -5.43
CA ALA A 67 0.70 -8.06 -6.73
C ALA A 67 -0.73 -8.47 -7.10
N LEU A 68 -1.61 -7.49 -7.34
CA LEU A 68 -2.96 -7.71 -7.88
C LEU A 68 -2.98 -7.72 -9.41
N THR A 69 -2.00 -7.07 -10.04
CA THR A 69 -1.75 -7.12 -11.49
C THR A 69 -0.28 -7.44 -11.72
N ASP A 70 0.09 -7.77 -12.97
CA ASP A 70 1.50 -7.76 -13.35
C ASP A 70 2.06 -6.36 -13.04
N SER A 71 3.24 -6.33 -12.42
CA SER A 71 3.78 -5.14 -11.78
C SER A 71 5.27 -4.99 -12.06
N ILE A 72 5.71 -3.76 -12.28
CA ILE A 72 7.12 -3.38 -12.41
C ILE A 72 7.46 -2.46 -11.24
N LEU A 73 8.40 -2.90 -10.42
CA LEU A 73 8.87 -2.17 -9.23
C LEU A 73 10.35 -1.84 -9.33
N VAL A 74 10.72 -0.60 -9.02
CA VAL A 74 12.12 -0.18 -8.87
C VAL A 74 12.44 -0.19 -7.39
N GLY A 75 13.33 -1.08 -6.97
CA GLY A 75 13.64 -1.30 -5.56
C GLY A 75 15.08 -0.97 -5.20
N ILE A 76 15.30 -0.56 -3.96
CA ILE A 76 16.62 -0.40 -3.35
C ILE A 76 16.75 -1.34 -2.15
N ARG A 77 17.90 -2.00 -2.00
CA ARG A 77 18.19 -2.80 -0.79
C ARG A 77 18.49 -1.91 0.40
N TYR A 78 18.25 -2.39 1.61
CA TYR A 78 18.56 -1.63 2.81
C TYR A 78 20.05 -1.23 2.86
N SER A 79 20.94 -2.17 2.61
CA SER A 79 22.39 -1.92 2.56
C SER A 79 22.80 -0.95 1.45
N ASP A 80 22.09 -0.93 0.33
CA ASP A 80 22.34 0.01 -0.77
C ASP A 80 21.88 1.42 -0.40
N LEU A 81 20.75 1.54 0.31
CA LEU A 81 20.23 2.81 0.81
C LEU A 81 21.17 3.43 1.86
N MET A 82 21.65 2.64 2.83
CA MET A 82 22.59 3.13 3.84
C MET A 82 23.88 3.65 3.20
N ARG A 83 24.45 2.88 2.25
CA ARG A 83 25.62 3.33 1.49
C ARG A 83 25.36 4.58 0.66
N LEU A 84 24.14 4.76 0.16
CA LEU A 84 23.76 5.95 -0.60
C LEU A 84 23.73 7.19 0.31
N TYR A 85 23.19 7.06 1.52
CA TYR A 85 23.18 8.13 2.51
C TYR A 85 24.59 8.52 2.95
N ASP A 86 25.47 7.54 3.19
CA ASP A 86 26.87 7.79 3.55
C ASP A 86 27.64 8.55 2.45
N LYS A 87 27.39 8.20 1.17
CA LYS A 87 28.13 8.75 0.03
C LYS A 87 27.56 10.06 -0.51
N VAL A 88 26.26 10.26 -0.39
CA VAL A 88 25.55 11.38 -0.99
C VAL A 88 24.63 12.01 0.06
N PRO A 89 25.13 12.95 0.90
CA PRO A 89 24.37 13.50 2.02
C PRO A 89 23.02 14.14 1.63
N LEU A 90 22.85 14.61 0.39
CA LEU A 90 21.56 15.09 -0.11
C LEU A 90 20.45 14.02 -0.07
N MET A 91 20.83 12.74 -0.12
CA MET A 91 19.90 11.61 -0.10
C MET A 91 19.23 11.41 1.26
N GLU A 92 19.86 11.83 2.36
CA GLU A 92 19.19 11.90 3.68
C GLU A 92 17.99 12.85 3.64
N ARG A 93 18.14 14.03 2.99
CA ARG A 93 17.03 14.98 2.81
C ARG A 93 15.94 14.39 1.94
N PHE A 94 16.31 13.72 0.85
CA PHE A 94 15.35 13.07 -0.03
C PHE A 94 14.58 11.95 0.69
N GLY A 95 15.29 11.10 1.44
CA GLY A 95 14.71 10.07 2.30
C GLY A 95 13.74 10.64 3.33
N ARG A 96 14.11 11.72 4.01
CA ARG A 96 13.22 12.43 4.95
C ARG A 96 11.92 12.91 4.28
N LEU A 97 11.99 13.47 3.07
CA LEU A 97 10.80 13.93 2.36
C LEU A 97 9.86 12.77 1.99
N ILE A 98 10.41 11.61 1.59
CA ILE A 98 9.63 10.39 1.36
C ILE A 98 8.95 9.92 2.65
N LEU A 99 9.69 9.89 3.76
CA LEU A 99 9.18 9.54 5.08
C LEU A 99 8.03 10.46 5.52
N GLU A 100 8.16 11.76 5.29
CA GLU A 100 7.11 12.75 5.58
C GLU A 100 5.84 12.47 4.78
N GLU A 101 5.96 12.21 3.47
CA GLU A 101 4.82 11.85 2.61
C GLU A 101 4.13 10.56 3.09
N LEU A 102 4.90 9.51 3.39
CA LEU A 102 4.39 8.25 3.90
C LEU A 102 3.65 8.43 5.24
N LEU A 103 4.21 9.23 6.15
CA LEU A 103 3.64 9.48 7.46
C LEU A 103 2.34 10.30 7.37
N VAL A 104 2.33 11.37 6.57
CA VAL A 104 1.12 12.17 6.29
C VAL A 104 0.04 11.28 5.68
N GLY A 105 0.38 10.46 4.68
CA GLY A 105 -0.57 9.54 4.06
C GLY A 105 -1.15 8.51 5.03
N ARG A 106 -0.35 7.98 5.98
CA ARG A 106 -0.84 7.11 7.06
C ARG A 106 -1.81 7.84 7.98
N ALA A 107 -1.45 9.03 8.45
CA ALA A 107 -2.29 9.84 9.34
C ALA A 107 -3.61 10.27 8.68
N THR A 108 -3.57 10.69 7.41
CA THR A 108 -4.79 11.02 6.65
C THR A 108 -5.72 9.81 6.57
N ARG A 109 -5.20 8.62 6.25
CA ARG A 109 -6.02 7.40 6.21
C ARG A 109 -6.60 7.02 7.57
N GLU A 110 -5.82 7.17 8.64
CA GLU A 110 -6.29 6.92 10.01
C GLU A 110 -7.48 7.83 10.38
N ILE A 111 -7.35 9.13 10.11
CA ILE A 111 -8.45 10.10 10.31
C ILE A 111 -9.66 9.73 9.45
N GLU A 112 -9.46 9.40 8.17
CA GLU A 112 -10.55 9.00 7.28
C GLU A 112 -11.29 7.76 7.80
N GLN A 113 -10.57 6.78 8.36
CA GLN A 113 -11.16 5.57 8.92
C GLN A 113 -11.99 5.82 10.18
N ILE A 114 -11.55 6.75 11.05
CA ILE A 114 -12.21 7.06 12.33
C ILE A 114 -13.38 8.03 12.15
N ALA A 115 -13.20 9.08 11.35
CA ALA A 115 -14.10 10.23 11.34
C ALA A 115 -15.17 10.18 10.24
N LEU A 116 -14.88 9.55 9.10
CA LEU A 116 -15.78 9.59 7.95
C LEU A 116 -16.78 8.43 7.96
N SER A 117 -17.97 8.68 7.41
CA SER A 117 -18.95 7.65 7.10
C SER A 117 -18.49 6.76 5.93
N ALA A 118 -19.13 5.59 5.77
CA ALA A 118 -18.85 4.69 4.65
C ALA A 118 -19.03 5.36 3.27
N GLU A 119 -20.07 6.19 3.12
CA GLU A 119 -20.34 6.91 1.87
C GLU A 119 -19.25 7.95 1.56
N GLU A 120 -18.78 8.68 2.57
CA GLU A 120 -17.68 9.65 2.44
C GLU A 120 -16.35 8.96 2.10
N ARG A 121 -16.01 7.85 2.78
CA ARG A 121 -14.81 7.06 2.45
C ARG A 121 -14.85 6.53 1.03
N TYR A 122 -16.01 6.08 0.56
CA TYR A 122 -16.20 5.66 -0.83
C TYR A 122 -15.94 6.81 -1.80
N ARG A 123 -16.59 7.97 -1.61
CA ARG A 123 -16.39 9.15 -2.49
C ARG A 123 -14.93 9.58 -2.56
N ARG A 124 -14.25 9.64 -1.41
CA ARG A 124 -12.81 9.96 -1.34
C ARG A 124 -11.95 9.00 -2.15
N LEU A 125 -12.26 7.70 -2.11
CA LEU A 125 -11.55 6.72 -2.93
C LEU A 125 -11.77 6.96 -4.43
N VAL A 126 -13.01 7.20 -4.84
CA VAL A 126 -13.34 7.43 -6.25
C VAL A 126 -12.68 8.70 -6.78
N GLU A 127 -12.63 9.75 -5.97
CA GLU A 127 -11.95 11.00 -6.31
C GLU A 127 -10.43 10.82 -6.41
N ARG A 128 -9.82 10.14 -5.43
CA ARG A 128 -8.36 10.00 -5.33
C ARG A 128 -7.78 8.94 -6.27
N SER A 129 -8.51 7.86 -6.49
CA SER A 129 -7.98 6.64 -7.13
C SER A 129 -9.06 5.85 -7.88
N PRO A 130 -9.76 6.47 -8.86
CA PRO A 130 -10.88 5.83 -9.57
C PRO A 130 -10.47 4.53 -10.28
N GLN A 131 -9.22 4.43 -10.73
CA GLN A 131 -8.67 3.24 -11.40
C GLN A 131 -8.76 1.96 -10.54
N LEU A 132 -8.75 2.09 -9.21
CA LEU A 132 -8.83 0.93 -8.32
C LEU A 132 -10.16 0.21 -8.44
N LEU A 133 -11.25 0.91 -8.79
CA LEU A 133 -12.57 0.31 -8.99
C LEU A 133 -12.60 -0.72 -10.14
N GLN A 134 -11.67 -0.61 -11.09
CA GLN A 134 -11.56 -1.49 -12.26
C GLN A 134 -10.51 -2.59 -12.06
N LEU A 135 -9.43 -2.26 -11.35
CA LEU A 135 -8.25 -3.14 -11.23
C LEU A 135 -8.27 -4.03 -9.99
N VAL A 136 -9.00 -3.64 -8.95
CA VAL A 136 -8.97 -4.30 -7.63
C VAL A 136 -10.28 -5.06 -7.38
N PRO A 137 -10.21 -6.30 -6.84
CA PRO A 137 -11.40 -7.01 -6.41
C PRO A 137 -12.23 -6.20 -5.40
N GLN A 138 -13.54 -6.16 -5.59
CA GLN A 138 -14.45 -5.37 -4.74
C GLN A 138 -14.34 -5.72 -3.25
N LYS A 139 -14.07 -7.00 -2.93
CA LYS A 139 -13.86 -7.46 -1.55
C LYS A 139 -12.70 -6.73 -0.87
N ASP A 140 -11.61 -6.47 -1.60
CA ASP A 140 -10.41 -5.85 -1.06
C ASP A 140 -10.64 -4.34 -0.88
N ILE A 141 -11.37 -3.72 -1.81
CA ILE A 141 -11.78 -2.32 -1.69
C ILE A 141 -12.72 -2.14 -0.50
N ALA A 142 -13.72 -3.01 -0.34
CA ALA A 142 -14.65 -2.97 0.79
C ALA A 142 -13.90 -3.12 2.14
N SER A 143 -12.97 -4.08 2.20
CA SER A 143 -12.09 -4.29 3.37
C SER A 143 -11.25 -3.03 3.68
N TYR A 144 -10.60 -2.44 2.67
CA TYR A 144 -9.84 -1.20 2.80
C TYR A 144 -10.68 -0.03 3.32
N LEU A 145 -11.91 0.10 2.84
CA LEU A 145 -12.85 1.15 3.25
C LEU A 145 -13.62 0.82 4.55
N ARG A 146 -13.25 -0.25 5.26
CA ARG A 146 -13.86 -0.66 6.53
C ARG A 146 -15.38 -0.81 6.41
N MET A 147 -15.84 -1.53 5.39
CA MET A 147 -17.26 -1.82 5.16
C MET A 147 -17.46 -3.21 4.59
N THR A 148 -18.69 -3.73 4.66
CA THR A 148 -19.00 -5.04 4.08
C THR A 148 -19.06 -4.95 2.55
N PRO A 149 -18.80 -6.05 1.81
CA PRO A 149 -18.97 -6.11 0.37
C PRO A 149 -20.36 -5.68 -0.11
N GLU A 150 -21.42 -6.00 0.64
CA GLU A 150 -22.80 -5.61 0.34
C GLU A 150 -22.98 -4.10 0.45
N THR A 151 -22.43 -3.50 1.51
CA THR A 151 -22.46 -2.04 1.73
C THR A 151 -21.73 -1.33 0.60
N PHE A 152 -20.54 -1.83 0.23
CA PHE A 152 -19.77 -1.31 -0.89
C PHE A 152 -20.54 -1.41 -2.21
N SER A 153 -21.10 -2.58 -2.52
CA SER A 153 -21.87 -2.81 -3.75
C SER A 153 -23.05 -1.85 -3.85
N ARG A 154 -23.79 -1.64 -2.75
CA ARG A 154 -24.92 -0.70 -2.68
C ARG A 154 -24.49 0.74 -2.91
N LEU A 155 -23.37 1.17 -2.31
CA LEU A 155 -22.85 2.52 -2.50
C LEU A 155 -22.40 2.75 -3.95
N ARG A 156 -21.70 1.76 -4.52
CA ARG A 156 -21.27 1.83 -5.92
C ARG A 156 -22.45 1.93 -6.87
N SER A 157 -23.49 1.11 -6.71
CA SER A 157 -24.68 1.18 -7.58
C SER A 157 -25.50 2.45 -7.43
N LYS A 158 -25.45 3.10 -6.27
CA LYS A 158 -26.18 4.35 -5.99
C LYS A 158 -25.48 5.58 -6.57
N LEU A 159 -24.15 5.55 -6.68
CA LEU A 159 -23.30 6.69 -7.02
C LEU A 159 -22.65 6.56 -8.41
N THR A 160 -22.95 5.49 -9.15
CA THR A 160 -22.60 5.28 -10.56
C THR A 160 -23.88 5.35 -11.38
#